data_AF-L5JPK2-F1
#
_entry.id   AF-L5JPK2-F1
#
_cell.length_a   1.000
_cell.length_b   1.000
_cell.length_c   1.000
_cell.angle_alpha   90.00
_cell.angle_beta   90.00
_cell.angle_gamma   90.00
#
_symmetry.space_group_name_H-M   'P 1'
#
loop_
_entity.id
_entity.type
_entity.pdbx_description
1 polymer ?
#
loop_
_entity_poly.entity_id
_entity_poly.type
_entity_poly.pdbx_seq_one_letter_code
_entity_poly.pdbx_strand_id
1 'polypeptide(L)'
;MMVRCCRTYEEVSEGDVGKVIKLDRDGLHDLNVQCDWQQKGGTYWVRYIHVELIGYPPPSSPSHIKIGDKVRVKASVTTPKYKWGSVTHQSVGVVKAFSANGKDVIVDFPQQSHWTGLLSEMELVPSVHPGVT
;
A
#
# COMPACT_ATOMS: atom_id res chain seq x y z
N MET A 1 8.66 -1.24 -1.68
CA MET A 1 9.33 -2.54 -1.54
C MET A 1 9.28 -2.93 -0.08
N MET A 2 9.01 -4.19 0.21
CA MET A 2 9.04 -4.78 1.54
C MET A 2 10.25 -5.70 1.65
N VAL A 3 10.81 -5.75 2.85
CA VAL A 3 11.91 -6.65 3.20
C VAL A 3 11.56 -7.42 4.46
N ARG A 4 12.16 -8.59 4.62
CA ARG A 4 12.21 -9.32 5.89
C ARG A 4 13.64 -9.35 6.39
N CYS A 5 13.84 -9.13 7.68
CA CYS A 5 15.13 -9.31 8.33
C CYS A 5 15.43 -10.82 8.40
N CYS A 6 16.48 -11.29 7.72
CA CYS A 6 16.87 -12.71 7.69
C CYS A 6 17.90 -13.08 8.77
N ARG A 7 18.44 -12.09 9.48
CA ARG A 7 19.34 -12.26 10.62
C ARG A 7 19.21 -11.05 11.54
N THR A 8 19.01 -11.28 12.83
CA THR A 8 18.94 -10.22 13.85
C THR A 8 20.12 -9.25 13.73
N TYR A 9 19.82 -7.96 13.66
CA TYR A 9 20.77 -6.87 13.50
C TYR A 9 20.32 -5.67 14.35
N GLU A 10 21.17 -5.26 15.29
CA GLU A 10 20.86 -4.17 16.25
C GLU A 10 19.48 -4.38 16.90
N GLU A 11 18.55 -3.42 16.75
CA GLU A 11 17.20 -3.52 17.31
C GLU A 11 16.21 -4.31 16.44
N VAL A 12 16.60 -4.77 15.25
CA VAL A 12 15.72 -5.49 14.30
C VAL A 12 15.91 -6.99 14.46
N SER A 13 14.82 -7.68 14.81
CA SER A 13 14.81 -9.12 15.05
C SER A 13 14.69 -9.89 13.74
N GLU A 14 15.28 -11.10 13.68
CA GLU A 14 15.01 -12.04 12.59
C GLU A 14 13.50 -12.28 12.44
N GLY A 15 13.01 -12.25 11.20
CA GLY A 15 11.59 -12.35 10.87
C GLY A 15 10.85 -11.01 10.81
N ASP A 16 11.41 -9.91 11.33
CA ASP A 16 10.78 -8.60 11.25
C ASP A 16 10.57 -8.18 9.79
N VAL A 17 9.41 -7.60 9.50
CA VAL A 17 9.05 -7.11 8.17
C VAL A 17 9.03 -5.60 8.17
N GLY A 18 9.66 -5.01 7.15
CA GLY A 18 9.80 -3.56 7.04
C GLY A 18 9.53 -3.04 5.63
N LYS A 19 9.01 -1.80 5.55
CA LYS A 19 8.88 -1.07 4.28
C LYS A 19 10.17 -0.29 4.04
N VAL A 20 10.82 -0.52 2.89
CA VAL A 20 12.02 0.23 2.51
C VAL A 20 11.68 1.71 2.29
N ILE A 21 12.37 2.59 3.00
CA ILE A 21 12.22 4.06 2.94
C ILE A 21 13.39 4.70 2.19
N LYS A 22 14.62 4.30 2.51
CA LYS A 22 15.83 4.90 1.93
C LYS A 22 16.92 3.84 1.75
N LEU A 23 17.72 3.99 0.69
CA LEU A 23 18.95 3.25 0.49
C LEU A 23 20.12 4.20 0.76
N ASP A 24 21.09 3.74 1.54
CA ASP A 24 22.37 4.44 1.65
C ASP A 24 23.16 4.19 0.36
N ARG A 25 23.52 5.28 -0.32
CA ARG A 25 24.30 5.26 -1.57
C ARG A 25 25.73 5.75 -1.36
N ASP A 26 26.03 6.29 -0.17
CA ASP A 26 27.29 6.94 0.15
C ASP A 26 28.21 6.00 0.97
N GLY A 27 27.66 4.92 1.52
CA GLY A 27 28.39 3.85 2.21
C GLY A 27 29.26 3.01 1.26
N LEU A 28 30.54 3.36 1.15
CA LEU A 28 31.53 2.68 0.30
C LEU A 28 31.76 1.20 0.65
N HIS A 29 31.43 0.77 1.88
CA HIS A 29 31.73 -0.56 2.40
C HIS A 29 30.54 -1.31 3.03
N ASP A 30 29.57 -0.59 3.60
CA ASP A 30 28.38 -1.18 4.21
C ASP A 30 27.12 -0.56 3.60
N LEU A 31 26.57 -1.22 2.58
CA LEU A 31 25.28 -0.79 2.01
C LEU A 31 24.18 -1.08 3.02
N ASN A 32 23.53 -0.01 3.50
CA ASN A 32 22.42 -0.10 4.44
C ASN A 32 21.10 0.30 3.78
N VAL A 33 20.02 -0.27 4.29
CA VAL A 33 18.64 0.09 3.95
C VAL A 33 17.93 0.58 5.19
N GLN A 34 17.32 1.77 5.09
CA GLN A 34 16.43 2.28 6.11
C GLN A 34 15.03 1.75 5.85
N CYS A 35 14.46 1.04 6.82
CA CYS A 35 13.11 0.51 6.72
C CYS A 35 12.24 0.98 7.89
N ASP A 36 10.95 1.17 7.63
CA ASP A 36 9.90 1.30 8.66
C ASP A 36 9.44 -0.11 9.06
N TRP A 37 9.83 -0.54 10.26
CA TRP A 37 9.65 -1.92 10.73
C TRP A 37 8.35 -2.07 11.52
N GLN A 38 7.49 -2.98 11.06
CA GLN A 38 6.11 -3.12 11.55
C GLN A 38 6.01 -3.36 13.06
N GLN A 39 7.00 -4.05 13.65
CA GLN A 39 7.01 -4.43 15.06
C GLN A 39 7.77 -3.47 15.97
N LYS A 40 8.43 -2.43 15.41
CA LYS A 40 9.33 -1.54 16.17
C LYS A 40 8.80 -0.12 16.35
N GLY A 41 7.73 0.24 15.64
CA GLY A 41 7.11 1.56 15.75
C GLY A 41 8.01 2.72 15.28
N GLY A 42 8.98 2.44 14.42
CA GLY A 42 9.94 3.42 13.92
C GLY A 42 10.82 2.91 12.78
N THR A 43 11.64 3.80 12.22
CA THR A 43 12.56 3.45 11.13
C THR A 43 13.94 3.10 11.65
N TYR A 44 14.50 1.99 11.18
CA TYR A 44 15.85 1.53 11.55
C TYR A 44 16.66 1.18 10.31
N TRP A 45 17.97 1.39 10.38
CA TRP A 45 18.92 0.99 9.34
C TRP A 45 19.33 -0.46 9.55
N VAL A 46 19.34 -1.23 8.46
CA VAL A 46 19.83 -2.61 8.46
C VAL A 46 20.73 -2.80 7.27
N ARG A 47 21.81 -3.57 7.43
CA ARG A 47 22.69 -3.93 6.32
C ARG A 47 21.92 -4.69 5.25
N TYR A 48 22.20 -4.41 3.99
CA TYR A 48 21.55 -5.06 2.86
C TYR A 48 21.66 -6.60 2.92
N ILE A 49 22.79 -7.11 3.43
CA ILE A 49 23.04 -8.55 3.60
C ILE A 49 22.18 -9.23 4.68
N HIS A 50 21.51 -8.46 5.54
CA HIS A 50 20.64 -8.98 6.61
C HIS A 50 19.16 -8.86 6.27
N VAL A 51 18.83 -8.49 5.03
CA VAL A 51 17.46 -8.42 4.55
C VAL A 51 17.24 -9.26 3.31
N GLU A 52 16.09 -9.92 3.23
CA GLU A 52 15.59 -10.54 2.01
C GLU A 52 14.43 -9.72 1.44
N LEU A 53 14.37 -9.63 0.10
CA LEU A 53 13.25 -8.99 -0.59
C LEU A 53 12.04 -9.93 -0.57
N ILE A 54 10.94 -9.46 0.02
CA ILE A 54 9.68 -10.22 0.04
C ILE A 54 8.65 -9.69 -0.96
N GLY A 55 9.00 -8.63 -1.70
CA GLY A 55 8.18 -8.05 -2.78
C GLY A 55 7.56 -6.71 -2.42
N TYR A 56 6.45 -6.35 -3.07
CA TYR A 56 5.72 -5.12 -2.76
C TYR A 56 4.72 -5.37 -1.64
N PRO A 57 4.38 -4.35 -0.81
CA PRO A 57 3.31 -4.52 0.15
C PRO A 57 2.06 -4.95 -0.61
N PRO A 58 1.22 -5.83 -0.02
CA PRO A 58 -0.07 -6.12 -0.62
C PRO A 58 -0.79 -4.78 -0.88
N PRO A 59 -1.47 -4.61 -2.03
CA PRO A 59 -2.15 -3.37 -2.42
C PRO A 59 -3.27 -2.91 -1.45
N SER A 60 -3.44 -3.61 -0.33
CA SER A 60 -4.52 -3.45 0.64
C SER A 60 -4.33 -2.30 1.62
N SER A 61 -3.19 -1.61 1.64
CA SER A 61 -3.03 -0.40 2.46
C SER A 61 -3.71 0.80 1.79
N PRO A 62 -4.84 1.31 2.31
CA PRO A 62 -5.57 2.43 1.70
C PRO A 62 -4.73 3.72 1.63
N SER A 63 -3.68 3.83 2.46
CA SER A 63 -2.71 4.92 2.49
C SER A 63 -1.85 5.06 1.22
N HIS A 64 -1.93 4.12 0.27
CA HIS A 64 -1.18 4.19 -0.99
C HIS A 64 -2.05 4.48 -2.22
N ILE A 65 -3.37 4.60 -2.06
CA ILE A 65 -4.26 4.93 -3.18
C ILE A 65 -4.02 6.39 -3.58
N LYS A 66 -3.84 6.65 -4.87
CA LYS A 66 -3.63 8.00 -5.45
C LYS A 66 -4.59 8.27 -6.61
N ILE A 67 -4.64 9.52 -7.04
CA ILE A 67 -5.41 9.94 -8.23
C ILE A 67 -4.89 9.16 -9.45
N GLY A 68 -5.83 8.62 -10.24
CA GLY A 68 -5.57 7.79 -11.41
C GLY A 68 -5.54 6.28 -11.14
N ASP A 69 -5.48 5.85 -9.87
CA ASP A 69 -5.52 4.43 -9.55
C ASP A 69 -6.89 3.81 -9.83
N LYS A 70 -6.88 2.54 -10.25
CA LYS A 70 -8.09 1.72 -10.33
C LYS A 70 -8.39 1.13 -8.96
N VAL A 71 -9.61 1.33 -8.48
CA VAL A 71 -10.05 0.88 -7.17
C VAL A 71 -11.41 0.20 -7.25
N ARG A 72 -11.71 -0.59 -6.22
CA ARG A 72 -13.05 -1.10 -5.94
C ARG A 72 -13.33 -1.05 -4.44
N VAL A 73 -14.60 -1.17 -4.07
CA VAL A 73 -15.00 -1.29 -2.66
C VAL A 73 -14.57 -2.66 -2.13
N LYS A 74 -13.88 -2.70 -0.98
CA LYS A 74 -13.42 -3.92 -0.33
C LYS A 74 -14.57 -4.91 -0.14
N ALA A 75 -14.32 -6.19 -0.37
CA ALA A 75 -15.32 -7.25 -0.16
C ALA A 75 -15.83 -7.34 1.30
N SER A 76 -15.05 -6.87 2.28
CA SER A 76 -15.43 -6.86 3.69
C SER A 76 -16.42 -5.74 4.07
N VAL A 77 -16.68 -4.79 3.18
CA VAL A 77 -17.56 -3.65 3.45
C VAL A 77 -18.99 -4.01 3.05
N THR A 78 -19.83 -4.41 4.00
CA THR A 78 -21.24 -4.74 3.72
C THR A 78 -22.05 -3.53 3.23
N THR A 79 -21.84 -2.39 3.88
CA THR A 79 -22.55 -1.13 3.56
C THR A 79 -21.57 0.04 3.63
N PRO A 80 -21.22 0.68 2.51
CA PRO A 80 -20.37 1.87 2.49
C PRO A 80 -21.01 3.01 3.27
N LYS A 81 -20.19 3.83 3.93
CA LYS A 81 -20.65 5.02 4.66
C LYS A 81 -21.55 5.94 3.82
N TYR A 82 -21.20 6.12 2.55
CA TYR A 82 -21.93 6.99 1.61
C TYR A 82 -22.96 6.24 0.75
N LYS A 83 -23.29 4.99 1.14
CA LYS A 83 -24.20 4.07 0.43
C LYS A 83 -23.65 3.67 -0.95
N TRP A 84 -24.28 2.65 -1.53
CA TRP A 84 -23.83 2.05 -2.79
C TRP A 84 -24.11 2.92 -4.02
N GLY A 85 -25.27 3.59 -4.07
CA GLY A 85 -25.75 4.17 -5.33
C GLY A 85 -25.90 3.08 -6.39
N SER A 86 -25.28 3.25 -7.56
CA SER A 86 -25.25 2.25 -8.65
C SER A 86 -23.97 1.39 -8.67
N VAL A 87 -23.11 1.53 -7.67
CA VAL A 87 -21.83 0.82 -7.54
C VAL A 87 -22.05 -0.52 -6.84
N THR A 88 -21.25 -1.52 -7.20
CA THR A 88 -21.21 -2.83 -6.54
C THR A 88 -19.76 -3.18 -6.16
N HIS A 89 -19.54 -4.26 -5.43
CA HIS A 89 -18.18 -4.75 -5.18
C HIS A 89 -17.40 -5.11 -6.46
N GLN A 90 -18.11 -5.46 -7.54
CA GLN A 90 -17.52 -5.80 -8.83
C GLN A 90 -17.21 -4.56 -9.68
N SER A 91 -17.77 -3.39 -9.32
CA SER A 91 -17.48 -2.14 -10.00
C SER A 91 -16.02 -1.73 -9.76
N VAL A 92 -15.30 -1.47 -10.85
CA VAL A 92 -13.93 -0.94 -10.82
C VAL A 92 -13.96 0.48 -11.37
N GLY A 93 -13.51 1.43 -10.57
CA GLY A 93 -13.52 2.86 -10.91
C GLY A 93 -12.13 3.47 -10.81
N VAL A 94 -12.00 4.70 -11.29
CA VAL A 94 -10.74 5.46 -11.27
C VAL A 94 -10.84 6.58 -10.25
N VAL A 95 -9.85 6.68 -9.37
CA VAL A 95 -9.77 7.78 -8.38
C VAL A 95 -9.57 9.11 -9.10
N LYS A 96 -10.46 10.07 -8.84
CA LYS A 96 -10.41 11.41 -9.42
C LYS A 96 -9.91 12.47 -8.45
N ALA A 97 -10.29 12.37 -7.18
CA ALA A 97 -9.93 13.36 -6.17
C ALA A 97 -10.06 12.80 -4.76
N PHE A 98 -9.52 13.55 -3.80
CA PHE A 98 -9.68 13.33 -2.37
C PHE A 98 -10.30 14.57 -1.73
N SER A 99 -11.06 14.38 -0.66
CA SER A 99 -11.52 15.51 0.14
C SER A 99 -10.36 16.16 0.91
N ALA A 100 -10.53 17.41 1.33
CA ALA A 100 -9.51 18.16 2.07
C ALA A 100 -9.09 17.49 3.40
N ASN A 101 -9.93 16.62 3.96
CA ASN A 101 -9.64 15.88 5.19
C ASN A 101 -8.86 14.57 4.92
N GLY A 102 -8.65 14.18 3.66
CA GLY A 102 -7.94 12.98 3.22
C GLY A 102 -8.63 11.65 3.51
N LYS A 103 -9.85 11.66 4.08
CA LYS A 103 -10.61 10.45 4.44
C LYS A 103 -11.59 10.04 3.36
N ASP A 104 -12.11 10.98 2.59
CA ASP A 104 -13.07 10.69 1.53
C ASP A 104 -12.37 10.69 0.17
N VAL A 105 -12.84 9.81 -0.71
CA VAL A 105 -12.33 9.64 -2.06
C VAL A 105 -13.47 9.79 -3.06
N ILE A 106 -13.19 10.46 -4.17
CA ILE A 106 -14.09 10.63 -5.30
C ILE A 106 -13.60 9.73 -6.42
N VAL A 107 -14.46 8.83 -6.88
CA VAL A 107 -14.15 7.79 -7.85
C VAL A 107 -15.17 7.83 -8.98
N ASP A 108 -14.69 7.79 -10.21
CA ASP A 108 -15.54 7.58 -11.38
C ASP A 108 -15.63 6.08 -11.67
N PHE A 109 -16.79 5.49 -11.37
CA PHE A 109 -17.12 4.13 -11.79
C PHE A 109 -17.85 4.17 -13.14
N PRO A 110 -17.73 3.12 -13.97
CA PRO A 110 -18.50 3.01 -15.21
C PRO A 110 -20.02 3.13 -15.01
N GLN A 111 -20.52 2.66 -13.86
CA GLN A 111 -21.95 2.73 -13.51
C GLN A 111 -22.35 4.08 -12.90
N GLN A 112 -21.39 4.84 -12.33
CA GLN A 112 -21.68 6.09 -11.64
C GLN A 112 -20.41 6.96 -11.55
N SER A 113 -20.46 8.13 -12.20
CA SER A 113 -19.42 9.16 -12.05
C SER A 113 -19.56 9.92 -10.74
N HIS A 114 -18.45 10.51 -10.28
CA HIS A 114 -18.35 11.32 -9.07
C HIS A 114 -18.89 10.62 -7.81
N TRP A 115 -18.67 9.31 -7.70
CA TRP A 115 -19.06 8.54 -6.53
C TRP A 115 -18.14 8.87 -5.35
N THR A 116 -18.73 9.21 -4.20
CA THR A 116 -17.99 9.53 -2.97
C THR A 116 -17.99 8.32 -2.04
N GLY A 117 -16.82 7.95 -1.53
CA GLY A 117 -16.64 6.87 -0.55
C GLY A 117 -15.62 7.20 0.53
N LEU A 118 -15.46 6.32 1.51
CA LEU A 118 -14.32 6.38 2.42
C LEU A 118 -13.09 5.71 1.79
N LEU A 119 -11.95 6.37 1.88
CA LEU A 119 -10.67 5.81 1.44
C LEU A 119 -10.36 4.47 2.12
N SER A 120 -10.71 4.34 3.40
CA SER A 120 -10.50 3.10 4.17
C SER A 120 -11.37 1.93 3.71
N GLU A 121 -12.45 2.18 2.98
CA GLU A 121 -13.36 1.16 2.40
C GLU A 121 -12.89 0.68 1.01
N MET A 122 -11.88 1.34 0.43
CA MET A 122 -11.40 1.03 -0.92
C MET A 122 -10.16 0.14 -0.91
N GLU A 123 -10.04 -0.69 -1.94
CA GLU A 123 -8.82 -1.43 -2.26
C GLU A 123 -8.39 -1.16 -3.70
N LEU A 124 -7.08 -1.19 -3.94
CA LEU A 124 -6.51 -1.10 -5.28
C LEU A 124 -6.86 -2.36 -6.08
N VAL A 125 -7.16 -2.16 -7.36
CA VAL A 125 -7.26 -3.24 -8.34
C VAL A 125 -5.92 -3.30 -9.07
N PRO A 126 -5.10 -4.34 -8.86
CA PRO A 126 -3.83 -4.47 -9.54
C PRO A 126 -4.04 -4.51 -11.05
N SER A 127 -3.23 -3.76 -11.78
CA SER A 127 -3.07 -3.96 -13.22
C SER A 127 -2.14 -5.14 -13.44
N VAL A 128 -2.67 -6.35 -13.25
CA VAL A 128 -1.97 -7.57 -13.65
C VAL A 128 -2.18 -7.77 -15.15
N HIS A 129 -1.10 -7.68 -15.93
CA HIS A 129 -1.09 -8.26 -17.27
C HIS A 129 -0.94 -9.79 -17.10
N PRO A 130 -1.89 -10.61 -17.58
CA PRO A 130 -1.88 -12.07 -17.40
C PRO A 130 -0.80 -12.79 -18.26
N GLY A 131 0.43 -12.27 -18.30
CA GLY A 131 1.52 -12.83 -19.10
C GLY A 131 2.91 -12.33 -18.73
N VAL A 132 3.08 -11.65 -17.59
CA VAL A 132 4.40 -11.22 -17.11
C VAL A 132 4.59 -11.75 -15.69
N THR A 133 5.37 -12.82 -15.56
CA THR A 133 5.93 -13.37 -14.32
C THR A 133 7.44 -13.25 -14.35
#